data_AF-A0A9D3V7F1-F1
#
_entry.id   AF-A0A9D3V7F1-F1
#
_cell.length_a   1.000
_cell.length_b   1.000
_cell.length_c   1.000
_cell.angle_alpha   90.00
_cell.angle_beta   90.00
_cell.angle_gamma   90.00
#
_symmetry.space_group_name_H-M   'P 1'
#
loop_
_entity.id
_entity.type
_entity.pdbx_description
1 polymer ?
#
loop_
_entity_poly.entity_id
_entity_poly.type
_entity_poly.pdbx_seq_one_letter_code
_entity_poly.pdbx_strand_id
1 'polypeptide(L)'
;MVNRLSTGKSWYKPFQYKEGVDKPGDVRNTLLVVATLIASVTFQAGVNPPGGVWQENSNGHYAGRAIYASHSAAYYVFLISDTLALATSILVIISLTYKFPFHLEIVIATISMIVTYGSAIFAVTPDEMRFRYAIAAFAVPFILRFLIQLFNILVFKNDHKSDPENGNNE
;
A
#
# COMPACT_ATOMS: atom_id res chain seq x y z
N MET A 1 49.05 -25.63 3.76
CA MET A 1 48.74 -24.20 3.53
C MET A 1 47.32 -24.13 2.98
N VAL A 2 46.31 -24.00 3.84
CA VAL A 2 44.90 -23.91 3.42
C VAL A 2 44.50 -22.44 3.51
N ASN A 3 44.25 -21.82 2.34
CA ASN A 3 43.83 -20.43 2.23
C ASN A 3 42.42 -20.26 2.80
N ARG A 4 42.27 -19.30 3.72
CA ARG A 4 40.97 -18.87 4.25
C ARG A 4 40.15 -18.25 3.12
N LEU A 5 39.10 -18.94 2.69
CA LEU A 5 38.11 -18.38 1.79
C LEU A 5 37.37 -17.23 2.50
N SER A 6 37.46 -16.06 1.87
CA SER A 6 36.81 -14.82 2.25
C SER A 6 35.32 -15.03 2.55
N THR A 7 34.95 -14.91 3.82
CA THR A 7 33.55 -14.85 4.25
C THR A 7 32.88 -13.65 3.58
N GLY A 8 31.97 -13.90 2.64
CA GLY A 8 31.20 -12.86 1.96
C GLY A 8 30.52 -11.94 2.97
N LYS A 9 31.04 -10.72 3.11
CA LYS A 9 30.53 -9.72 4.04
C LYS A 9 29.16 -9.26 3.51
N SER A 10 28.06 -9.67 4.15
CA SER A 10 26.71 -9.19 3.79
C SER A 10 26.67 -7.65 3.87
N TRP A 11 26.67 -7.01 2.71
CA TRP A 11 26.76 -5.55 2.55
C TRP A 11 25.51 -4.80 3.06
N TYR A 12 24.38 -5.50 3.22
CA TYR A 12 23.12 -4.90 3.66
C TYR A 12 23.00 -4.76 5.19
N LYS A 13 23.85 -5.47 5.97
CA LYS A 13 23.80 -5.45 7.45
C LYS A 13 23.89 -4.04 8.07
N PRO A 14 24.69 -3.09 7.52
CA PRO A 14 24.73 -1.72 8.03
C PRO A 14 23.42 -0.93 7.82
N PHE A 15 22.60 -1.30 6.83
CA PHE A 15 21.36 -0.60 6.47
C PHE A 15 20.11 -1.16 7.17
N GLN A 16 20.27 -2.20 7.98
CA GLN A 16 19.15 -2.75 8.75
C GLN A 16 18.77 -1.80 9.87
N TYR A 17 17.47 -1.64 10.08
CA TYR A 17 16.93 -0.94 11.25
C TYR A 17 17.41 -1.61 12.55
N LYS A 18 17.89 -0.78 13.47
CA LYS A 18 18.34 -1.19 14.80
C LYS A 18 17.48 -0.52 15.85
N GLU A 19 16.61 -1.32 16.45
CA GLU A 19 15.78 -0.90 17.56
C GLU A 19 16.64 -0.35 18.71
N GLY A 20 16.29 0.83 19.22
CA GLY A 20 17.03 1.54 20.27
C GLY A 20 18.25 2.35 19.82
N VAL A 21 18.74 2.15 18.58
CA VAL A 21 19.83 2.95 18.01
C VAL A 21 19.28 4.01 17.04
N ASP A 22 18.39 3.60 16.15
CA ASP A 22 17.80 4.50 15.16
C ASP A 22 16.68 5.34 15.80
N LYS A 23 16.74 6.66 15.59
CA LYS A 23 15.72 7.56 16.12
C LYS A 23 14.38 7.30 15.43
N PRO A 24 13.27 7.10 16.16
CA PRO A 24 11.96 6.87 15.56
C PRO A 24 11.52 7.96 14.57
N GLY A 25 11.93 9.21 14.80
CA GLY A 25 11.66 10.32 13.88
C GLY A 25 12.36 10.19 12.53
N ASP A 26 13.61 9.72 12.49
CA ASP A 26 14.38 9.56 11.25
C ASP A 26 13.87 8.38 10.44
N VAL A 27 13.51 7.29 11.11
CA VAL A 27 12.84 6.13 10.51
C VAL A 27 11.49 6.54 9.92
N ARG A 28 10.68 7.28 10.68
CA ARG A 28 9.39 7.80 10.22
C ARG A 28 9.54 8.68 8.98
N ASN A 29 10.49 9.60 8.98
CA ASN A 29 10.74 10.47 7.83
C ASN A 29 11.16 9.68 6.59
N THR A 30 12.07 8.70 6.76
CA THR A 30 12.51 7.83 5.66
C THR A 30 11.35 7.03 5.07
N LEU A 31 10.52 6.42 5.92
CA LEU A 31 9.34 5.67 5.48
C LEU A 31 8.30 6.56 4.80
N LEU A 32 8.10 7.80 5.28
CA LEU A 32 7.22 8.76 4.62
C LEU A 32 7.71 9.10 3.21
N VAL A 33 9.02 9.34 3.05
CA VAL A 33 9.60 9.59 1.71
C VAL A 33 9.37 8.40 0.78
N VAL A 34 9.67 7.18 1.23
CA VAL A 34 9.46 5.97 0.43
C VAL A 34 7.98 5.78 0.07
N ALA A 35 7.07 5.94 1.04
CA ALA A 35 5.64 5.78 0.82
C ALA A 35 5.08 6.84 -0.15
N THR A 36 5.48 8.11 -0.02
CA THR A 36 5.08 9.17 -0.94
C THR A 36 5.61 8.93 -2.35
N LEU A 37 6.85 8.45 -2.48
CA LEU A 37 7.42 8.09 -3.79
C LEU A 37 6.61 6.97 -4.46
N ILE A 38 6.33 5.88 -3.74
CA ILE A 38 5.52 4.77 -4.27
C ILE A 38 4.13 5.28 -4.67
N ALA A 39 3.45 6.03 -3.80
CA ALA A 39 2.13 6.60 -4.09
C ALA A 39 2.14 7.51 -5.32
N SER A 40 3.19 8.32 -5.50
CA SER A 40 3.33 9.19 -6.67
C SER A 40 3.51 8.40 -7.96
N VAL A 41 4.36 7.38 -7.96
CA VAL A 41 4.64 6.54 -9.13
C VAL A 41 3.41 5.74 -9.53
N THR A 42 2.70 5.15 -8.56
CA THR A 42 1.48 4.38 -8.84
C THR A 42 0.35 5.27 -9.32
N PHE A 43 0.14 6.44 -8.70
CA PHE A 43 -0.86 7.39 -9.18
C PHE A 43 -0.59 7.80 -10.64
N GLN A 44 0.67 8.11 -10.98
CA GLN A 44 1.05 8.44 -12.36
C GLN A 44 0.83 7.28 -13.33
N ALA A 45 1.17 6.05 -12.93
CA ALA A 45 1.00 4.86 -13.75
C ALA A 45 -0.47 4.47 -13.96
N GLY A 46 -1.32 4.66 -12.96
CA GLY A 46 -2.76 4.39 -13.05
C GLY A 46 -3.52 5.41 -13.90
N VAL A 47 -3.20 6.71 -13.79
CA VAL A 47 -3.85 7.76 -14.62
C VAL A 47 -3.29 7.83 -16.04
N ASN A 48 -2.04 7.41 -16.24
CA ASN A 48 -1.40 7.29 -17.56
C ASN A 48 -1.04 5.82 -17.82
N PRO A 49 -2.01 4.99 -18.26
CA PRO A 49 -1.77 3.57 -18.46
C PRO A 49 -0.62 3.33 -19.45
N PRO A 50 0.20 2.28 -19.27
CA PRO A 50 1.27 1.93 -20.20
C PRO A 50 0.75 1.83 -21.64
N GLY A 51 1.46 2.44 -22.59
CA GLY A 51 1.00 2.52 -23.98
C GLY A 51 -0.08 3.57 -24.25
N GLY A 52 -0.56 4.28 -23.23
CA GLY A 52 -1.48 5.40 -23.34
C GLY A 52 -2.95 5.01 -23.52
N VAL A 53 -3.75 5.99 -23.92
CA VAL A 53 -5.18 5.82 -24.20
C VAL A 53 -5.47 6.05 -25.68
N TRP A 54 -6.50 5.39 -26.19
CA TRP A 54 -7.01 5.64 -27.53
C TRP A 54 -7.48 7.10 -27.65
N GLN A 55 -7.13 7.76 -28.75
CA GLN A 55 -7.49 9.16 -29.00
C GLN A 55 -8.79 9.30 -29.80
N GLU A 56 -9.17 8.27 -30.56
CA GLU A 56 -10.32 8.27 -31.46
C GLU A 56 -11.19 7.03 -31.25
N ASN A 57 -12.47 7.15 -31.60
CA ASN A 57 -13.40 6.03 -31.63
C ASN A 57 -13.25 5.28 -32.97
N SER A 58 -12.48 4.19 -32.99
CA SER A 58 -12.25 3.40 -34.21
C SER A 58 -11.94 1.94 -33.89
N ASN A 59 -12.24 1.04 -34.83
CA ASN A 59 -11.89 -0.40 -34.76
C ASN A 59 -12.30 -1.12 -33.46
N GLY A 60 -13.45 -0.76 -32.88
CA GLY A 60 -13.94 -1.37 -31.63
C GLY A 60 -13.29 -0.84 -30.35
N HIS A 61 -12.53 0.25 -30.44
CA HIS A 61 -11.97 0.97 -29.30
C HIS A 61 -12.61 2.35 -29.14
N TYR A 62 -12.67 2.83 -27.90
CA TYR A 62 -13.26 4.12 -27.54
C TYR A 62 -12.17 5.06 -27.01
N ALA A 63 -12.25 6.33 -27.39
CA ALA A 63 -11.37 7.37 -26.91
C ALA A 63 -11.36 7.43 -25.37
N GLY A 64 -10.17 7.61 -24.78
CA GLY A 64 -9.96 7.59 -23.34
C GLY A 64 -9.77 6.21 -22.73
N ARG A 65 -10.05 5.11 -23.44
CA ARG A 65 -9.75 3.75 -22.94
C ARG A 65 -8.28 3.41 -23.06
N ALA A 66 -7.74 2.70 -22.08
CA ALA A 66 -6.35 2.25 -22.09
C ALA A 66 -6.08 1.34 -23.30
N ILE A 67 -5.01 1.63 -24.04
CA ILE A 67 -4.53 0.76 -25.13
C ILE A 67 -4.10 -0.59 -24.55
N TYR A 68 -3.50 -0.57 -23.35
CA TYR A 68 -3.07 -1.78 -22.64
C TYR A 68 -4.22 -2.72 -22.29
N ALA A 69 -5.46 -2.22 -22.17
CA ALA A 69 -6.63 -3.06 -21.88
C ALA A 69 -6.95 -4.06 -23.01
N SER A 70 -6.35 -3.92 -24.19
CA SER A 70 -6.37 -4.92 -25.27
C SER A 70 -5.76 -6.27 -24.83
N HIS A 71 -4.77 -6.23 -23.94
CA HIS A 71 -4.13 -7.42 -23.35
C HIS A 71 -4.67 -7.66 -21.94
N SER A 72 -5.89 -8.19 -21.86
CA SER A 72 -6.69 -8.27 -20.64
C SER A 72 -5.92 -8.81 -19.42
N ALA A 73 -5.27 -9.97 -19.53
CA ALA A 73 -4.59 -10.60 -18.39
C ALA A 73 -3.44 -9.75 -17.82
N ALA A 74 -2.54 -9.24 -18.67
CA ALA A 74 -1.39 -8.44 -18.25
C ALA A 74 -1.81 -7.09 -17.68
N TYR A 75 -2.83 -6.46 -18.28
CA TYR A 75 -3.42 -5.23 -17.78
C TYR A 75 -4.02 -5.39 -16.38
N TYR A 76 -4.66 -6.52 -16.08
CA TYR A 76 -5.20 -6.77 -14.74
C TYR A 76 -4.13 -6.98 -13.68
N VAL A 77 -3.10 -7.76 -13.99
CA VAL A 77 -1.97 -7.94 -13.06
C VAL A 77 -1.35 -6.58 -12.74
N PHE A 78 -1.12 -5.76 -13.77
CA PHE A 78 -0.65 -4.39 -13.60
C PHE A 78 -1.57 -3.55 -12.71
N LEU A 79 -2.86 -3.43 -13.05
CA LEU A 79 -3.81 -2.59 -12.30
C LEU A 79 -3.97 -3.04 -10.84
N ILE A 80 -4.04 -4.34 -10.59
CA ILE A 80 -4.20 -4.88 -9.22
C ILE A 80 -2.94 -4.59 -8.40
N SER A 81 -1.76 -4.87 -8.95
CA SER A 81 -0.49 -4.59 -8.28
C SER A 81 -0.29 -3.10 -8.01
N ASP A 82 -0.62 -2.24 -8.97
CA ASP A 82 -0.51 -0.79 -8.85
C ASP A 82 -1.46 -0.23 -7.78
N THR A 83 -2.72 -0.69 -7.80
CA THR A 83 -3.74 -0.31 -6.81
C THR A 83 -3.36 -0.78 -5.40
N LEU A 84 -2.80 -1.99 -5.26
CA LEU A 84 -2.29 -2.50 -3.98
C LEU A 84 -1.11 -1.67 -3.46
N ALA A 85 -0.18 -1.30 -4.33
CA ALA A 85 0.97 -0.47 -3.97
C ALA A 85 0.53 0.95 -3.55
N LEU A 86 -0.45 1.54 -4.23
CA LEU A 86 -1.05 2.83 -3.83
C LEU A 86 -1.75 2.71 -2.47
N ALA A 87 -2.61 1.70 -2.28
CA ALA A 87 -3.37 1.51 -1.05
C ALA A 87 -2.46 1.26 0.17
N THR A 88 -1.43 0.42 0.02
CA THR A 88 -0.45 0.18 1.09
C THR A 88 0.35 1.44 1.42
N SER A 89 0.73 2.23 0.42
CA SER A 89 1.47 3.49 0.63
C SER A 89 0.62 4.54 1.38
N ILE A 90 -0.65 4.70 1.01
CA ILE A 90 -1.59 5.59 1.72
C ILE A 90 -1.75 5.14 3.18
N LEU A 91 -1.90 3.83 3.43
CA LEU A 91 -1.98 3.29 4.78
C LEU A 91 -0.74 3.61 5.63
N VAL A 92 0.46 3.52 5.04
CA VAL A 92 1.71 3.90 5.71
C VAL A 92 1.72 5.39 6.01
N ILE A 93 1.38 6.24 5.04
CA ILE A 93 1.31 7.70 5.21
C ILE A 93 0.37 8.09 6.35
N ILE A 94 -0.87 7.60 6.35
CA ILE A 94 -1.88 7.92 7.38
C ILE A 94 -1.40 7.48 8.77
N SER A 95 -0.68 6.36 8.85
CA SER A 95 -0.23 5.81 10.13
C SER A 95 0.96 6.53 10.72
N LEU A 96 1.92 6.89 9.86
CA LEU A 96 3.10 7.62 10.29
C LEU A 96 2.78 9.09 10.59
N THR A 97 1.74 9.64 9.97
CA THR A 97 1.26 11.02 10.23
C THR A 97 0.23 11.10 11.35
N TYR A 98 -0.10 9.99 12.02
CA TYR A 98 -1.04 9.99 13.15
C TYR A 98 -0.51 10.89 14.28
N LYS A 99 -1.36 11.78 14.79
CA LYS A 99 -1.06 12.84 15.78
C LYS A 99 -0.19 14.02 15.28
N PHE A 100 0.03 14.17 13.98
CA PHE A 100 0.60 15.40 13.44
C PHE A 100 -0.42 16.55 13.47
N PRO A 101 0.04 17.81 13.59
CA PRO A 101 -0.86 18.98 13.58
C PRO A 101 -1.68 19.10 12.28
N PHE A 102 -1.17 18.58 11.16
CA PHE A 102 -1.82 18.61 9.83
C PHE A 102 -2.41 17.26 9.40
N HIS A 103 -2.75 16.39 10.35
CA HIS A 103 -3.24 15.04 10.04
C HIS A 103 -4.55 15.05 9.25
N LEU A 104 -5.46 15.98 9.55
CA LEU A 104 -6.76 16.05 8.87
C LEU A 104 -6.60 16.47 7.41
N GLU A 105 -5.73 17.43 7.13
CA GLU A 105 -5.41 17.91 5.79
C GLU A 105 -4.83 16.77 4.95
N ILE A 106 -3.93 15.96 5.53
CA ILE A 106 -3.37 14.77 4.88
C ILE A 106 -4.45 13.73 4.61
N VAL A 107 -5.36 13.48 5.56
CA VAL A 107 -6.48 12.55 5.36
C VAL A 107 -7.41 13.03 4.24
N ILE A 108 -7.79 14.31 4.24
CA ILE A 108 -8.63 14.90 3.18
C ILE A 108 -7.93 14.80 1.81
N ALA A 109 -6.63 15.13 1.75
CA ALA A 109 -5.84 15.04 0.52
C ALA A 109 -5.77 13.59 0.00
N THR A 110 -5.52 12.62 0.88
CA THR A 110 -5.47 11.20 0.49
C THR A 110 -6.83 10.66 0.06
N ILE A 111 -7.92 11.04 0.72
CA ILE A 111 -9.30 10.69 0.29
C ILE A 111 -9.57 11.27 -1.11
N SER A 112 -9.26 12.54 -1.33
CA SER A 112 -9.41 13.18 -2.64
C SER A 112 -8.60 12.44 -3.72
N MET A 113 -7.34 12.10 -3.42
CA MET A 113 -6.49 11.34 -4.33
C MET A 113 -7.06 9.96 -4.67
N ILE A 114 -7.63 9.23 -3.69
CA ILE A 114 -8.30 7.93 -3.91
C ILE A 114 -9.47 8.09 -4.87
N VAL A 115 -10.30 9.12 -4.68
CA VAL A 115 -11.44 9.39 -5.55
C VAL A 115 -10.98 9.70 -6.98
N THR A 116 -9.96 10.54 -7.15
CA THR A 116 -9.40 10.86 -8.47
C THR A 116 -8.81 9.63 -9.15
N TYR A 117 -8.07 8.80 -8.41
CA TYR A 117 -7.49 7.57 -8.94
C TYR A 117 -8.58 6.56 -9.36
N GLY A 118 -9.61 6.36 -8.52
CA GLY A 118 -10.74 5.51 -8.85
C GLY A 118 -11.51 6.00 -10.08
N SER A 119 -11.71 7.31 -10.21
CA SER A 119 -12.33 7.93 -11.39
C SER A 119 -11.49 7.72 -12.64
N ALA A 120 -10.17 7.87 -12.56
CA ALA A 120 -9.26 7.64 -13.68
C ALA A 120 -9.33 6.18 -14.16
N ILE A 121 -9.22 5.21 -13.23
CA ILE A 121 -9.35 3.77 -13.56
C ILE A 121 -10.68 3.47 -14.23
N PHE A 122 -11.78 4.05 -13.72
CA PHE A 122 -13.11 3.87 -14.29
C PHE A 122 -13.17 4.41 -15.71
N ALA A 123 -12.58 5.56 -15.99
CA ALA A 123 -12.55 6.15 -17.32
C ALA A 123 -11.74 5.30 -18.32
N VAL A 124 -10.59 4.76 -17.90
CA VAL A 124 -9.69 4.02 -18.80
C VAL A 124 -10.04 2.53 -18.98
N THR A 125 -10.83 1.94 -18.07
CA THR A 125 -11.09 0.48 -18.05
C THR A 125 -12.41 0.11 -18.76
N PRO A 126 -12.38 -0.79 -19.76
CA PRO A 126 -13.54 -1.03 -20.63
C PRO A 126 -14.77 -1.75 -20.05
N ASP A 127 -14.78 -2.24 -18.80
CA ASP A 127 -15.79 -3.20 -18.31
C ASP A 127 -16.01 -3.13 -16.77
N GLU A 128 -17.28 -3.05 -16.33
CA GLU A 128 -17.68 -2.83 -14.93
C GLU A 128 -17.34 -4.00 -14.00
N MET A 129 -17.45 -5.25 -14.47
CA MET A 129 -17.17 -6.44 -13.64
C MET A 129 -15.70 -6.52 -13.26
N ARG A 130 -14.84 -5.87 -14.07
CA ARG A 130 -13.40 -5.84 -13.88
C ARG A 130 -12.95 -4.70 -12.95
N PHE A 131 -13.71 -3.61 -12.86
CA PHE A 131 -13.52 -2.55 -11.86
C PHE A 131 -13.72 -3.04 -10.42
N ARG A 132 -14.60 -4.03 -10.21
CA ARG A 132 -14.82 -4.67 -8.89
C ARG A 132 -13.54 -5.27 -8.32
N TYR A 133 -12.65 -5.83 -9.15
CA TYR A 133 -11.37 -6.36 -8.69
C TYR A 133 -10.41 -5.26 -8.25
N ALA A 134 -10.43 -4.09 -8.90
CA ALA A 134 -9.65 -2.93 -8.46
C ALA A 134 -10.16 -2.40 -7.11
N ILE A 135 -11.48 -2.32 -6.91
CA ILE A 135 -12.08 -1.97 -5.60
C ILE A 135 -11.70 -2.99 -4.54
N ALA A 136 -11.80 -4.29 -4.85
CA ALA A 136 -11.42 -5.36 -3.92
C ALA A 136 -9.93 -5.26 -3.56
N ALA A 137 -9.06 -5.07 -4.55
CA ALA A 137 -7.63 -4.87 -4.35
C ALA A 137 -7.34 -3.64 -3.47
N PHE A 138 -8.07 -2.55 -3.67
CA PHE A 138 -7.96 -1.36 -2.82
C PHE A 138 -8.35 -1.66 -1.37
N ALA A 139 -9.40 -2.46 -1.13
CA ALA A 139 -9.86 -2.81 0.22
C ALA A 139 -8.95 -3.80 0.95
N VAL A 140 -8.22 -4.67 0.22
CA VAL A 140 -7.39 -5.75 0.81
C VAL A 140 -6.38 -5.23 1.86
N PRO A 141 -5.55 -4.20 1.60
CA PRO A 141 -4.60 -3.71 2.60
C PRO A 141 -5.26 -3.17 3.86
N PHE A 142 -6.43 -2.52 3.73
CA PHE A 142 -7.20 -2.01 4.86
C PHE A 142 -7.80 -3.16 5.69
N ILE A 143 -8.38 -4.16 5.02
CA ILE A 143 -8.94 -5.35 5.67
C ILE A 143 -7.83 -6.12 6.37
N LEU A 144 -6.70 -6.38 5.70
CA LEU A 144 -5.55 -7.07 6.29
C LEU A 144 -5.06 -6.36 7.54
N ARG A 145 -4.96 -5.03 7.49
CA ARG A 145 -4.52 -4.25 8.63
C ARG A 145 -5.53 -4.24 9.77
N PHE A 146 -6.81 -4.15 9.46
CA PHE A 146 -7.89 -4.29 10.43
C PHE A 146 -7.84 -5.67 11.10
N LEU A 147 -7.62 -6.74 10.34
CA LEU A 147 -7.47 -8.11 10.86
C LEU A 147 -6.23 -8.25 11.76
N ILE A 148 -5.09 -7.67 11.38
CA ILE A 148 -3.87 -7.68 12.22
C ILE A 148 -4.14 -6.93 13.54
N GLN A 149 -4.77 -5.75 13.49
CA GLN A 149 -5.11 -5.00 14.69
C GLN A 149 -6.09 -5.77 15.58
N LEU A 150 -7.12 -6.37 14.99
CA LEU A 150 -8.10 -7.19 15.70
C LEU A 150 -7.42 -8.41 16.35
N PHE A 151 -6.54 -9.10 15.63
CA PHE A 151 -5.77 -10.23 16.15
C PHE A 151 -4.89 -9.80 17.33
N ASN A 152 -4.13 -8.70 17.19
CA ASN A 152 -3.30 -8.18 18.28
C ASN A 152 -4.15 -7.81 19.51
N ILE A 153 -5.30 -7.15 19.32
CA ILE A 153 -6.22 -6.82 20.43
C ILE A 153 -6.77 -8.09 21.08
N LEU A 154 -7.15 -9.10 20.31
CA LEU A 154 -7.71 -10.35 20.84
C LEU A 154 -6.65 -11.17 21.60
N VAL A 155 -5.42 -11.24 21.09
CA VAL A 155 -4.30 -11.91 21.77
C VAL A 155 -3.94 -11.17 23.07
N PHE A 156 -3.70 -9.86 23.02
CA PHE A 156 -3.41 -9.08 24.22
C PHE A 156 -4.56 -9.07 25.25
N LYS A 157 -5.82 -9.14 24.79
CA LYS A 157 -6.98 -9.27 25.68
C LYS A 157 -7.07 -10.65 26.32
N ASN A 158 -6.56 -11.70 25.66
CA ASN A 158 -6.46 -13.04 26.26
C ASN A 158 -5.36 -13.10 27.33
N ASP A 159 -4.23 -12.42 27.11
CA ASP A 159 -3.13 -12.36 28.09
C ASP A 159 -3.54 -11.66 29.40
N HIS A 160 -4.42 -10.66 29.32
CA HIS A 160 -4.99 -9.99 30.50
C HIS A 160 -6.12 -10.76 31.20
N LYS A 161 -6.74 -11.76 30.54
CA LYS A 161 -7.81 -12.58 31.13
C LYS A 161 -7.28 -13.83 31.85
N SER A 162 -6.01 -14.18 31.62
CA SER A 162 -5.34 -15.33 32.25
C SER A 162 -4.72 -15.03 33.61
N ASP A 163 -4.92 -13.84 34.19
CA ASP A 163 -4.60 -13.62 35.60
C ASP A 163 -5.83 -14.04 36.43
N PRO A 164 -5.85 -15.25 37.02
CA PRO A 164 -6.88 -15.57 37.99
C PRO A 164 -6.69 -14.61 39.16
N GLU A 165 -7.68 -13.75 39.42
CA GLU A 165 -7.94 -13.32 40.79
C GLU A 165 -8.11 -14.60 41.61
N ASN A 166 -7.03 -15.04 42.22
CA ASN A 166 -7.06 -16.02 43.28
C ASN A 166 -7.68 -15.32 44.49
N GLY A 167 -9.02 -15.25 44.46
CA GLY A 167 -9.79 -15.22 45.68
C GLY A 167 -9.53 -16.53 46.42
N ASN A 168 -8.72 -16.45 47.46
CA ASN A 168 -8.67 -17.35 48.61
C ASN A 168 -8.10 -16.50 49.76
N ASN A 169 -8.96 -15.95 50.61
CA ASN A 169 -9.42 -16.58 51.86
C ASN A 169 -8.28 -16.74 52.86
N GLU A 170 -8.08 -15.74 53.72
CA GLU A 170 -8.07 -15.81 55.21
C GLU A 170 -7.78 -14.44 55.82
#